data_AF-A0A4W3H0K1-F1
#
_entry.id   AF-A0A4W3H0K1-F1
#
_cell.length_a   1.000
_cell.length_b   1.000
_cell.length_c   1.000
_cell.angle_alpha   90.00
_cell.angle_beta   90.00
_cell.angle_gamma   90.00
#
_symmetry.space_group_name_H-M   'P 1'
#
loop_
_entity.id
_entity.type
_entity.pdbx_description
1 polymer ?
#
loop_
_entity_poly.entity_id
_entity_poly.type
_entity_poly.pdbx_seq_one_letter_code
_entity_poly.pdbx_strand_id
1 'polypeptide(L)'
;MMEGNGVSLTRILRSSKLSLIQFFSKMKKWADMVNLSLEFRERVEQLERNFEVSTVIFKKFEPIFLDMFQNLHEDQPRRGRKQRRLPCSVTDAFSFCWTLFVYTKGNFRMIGDDLVNSYHLLLCCLDLVFGNAFLCPHRKDLLNPAFEGLPDGFSSTNFKPPEQPPCIIKKLCDLHDGLVVEAKGIKEHYWKPYIKRF
;
A
#
# COMPACT_ATOMS: atom_id res chain seq x y z
N MET A 1 29.17 -6.49 23.05
CA MET A 1 27.83 -6.44 22.44
C MET A 1 27.69 -5.07 21.80
N MET A 2 27.78 -4.95 20.47
CA MET A 2 27.50 -3.67 19.80
C MET A 2 25.99 -3.52 19.66
N GLU A 3 25.36 -2.89 20.65
CA GLU A 3 24.05 -2.28 20.46
C GLU A 3 24.20 -1.15 19.43
N GLY A 4 23.34 -1.16 18.41
CA GLY A 4 23.50 -0.35 17.20
C GLY A 4 23.54 1.16 17.48
N ASN A 5 24.43 1.86 16.78
CA ASN A 5 24.77 3.28 16.94
C ASN A 5 23.64 4.27 16.54
N GLY A 6 22.37 3.84 16.51
CA GLY A 6 21.20 4.66 16.15
C GLY A 6 21.17 5.20 14.71
N VAL A 7 22.10 4.78 13.85
CA VAL A 7 22.16 5.26 12.46
C VAL A 7 21.23 4.42 11.60
N SER A 8 20.17 5.06 11.09
CA SER A 8 19.27 4.42 10.12
C SER A 8 20.01 4.00 8.85
N LEU A 9 19.75 2.79 8.35
CA LEU A 9 20.24 2.31 7.05
C LEU A 9 19.89 3.26 5.89
N THR A 10 18.75 3.95 5.97
CA THR A 10 18.39 4.97 4.98
C THR A 10 19.33 6.18 4.99
N ARG A 11 19.88 6.55 6.15
CA ARG A 11 20.91 7.60 6.24
C ARG A 11 22.22 7.13 5.63
N ILE A 12 22.63 5.90 5.91
CA ILE A 12 23.85 5.30 5.34
C ILE A 12 23.75 5.21 3.81
N LEU A 13 22.62 4.73 3.29
CA LEU A 13 22.35 4.68 1.86
C LEU A 13 22.48 6.07 1.22
N ARG A 14 21.79 7.09 1.77
CA ARG A 14 21.83 8.46 1.25
C ARG A 14 23.25 9.03 1.24
N SER A 15 24.04 8.77 2.28
CA SER A 15 25.43 9.21 2.36
C SER A 15 26.36 8.46 1.40
N SER A 16 26.06 7.20 1.07
CA SER A 16 26.89 6.36 0.19
C SER A 16 26.83 6.73 -1.30
N LYS A 17 25.79 7.47 -1.73
CA LYS A 17 25.51 7.79 -3.14
C LYS A 17 25.45 6.57 -4.06
N LEU A 18 25.04 5.42 -3.51
CA LEU A 18 24.85 4.17 -4.24
C LEU A 18 23.37 4.01 -4.62
N SER A 19 23.10 3.34 -5.75
CA SER A 19 21.77 2.75 -5.95
C SER A 19 21.53 1.68 -4.87
N LEU A 20 20.26 1.37 -4.58
CA LEU A 20 19.96 0.41 -3.53
C LEU A 20 20.50 -1.00 -3.85
N ILE A 21 20.46 -1.42 -5.12
CA ILE A 21 21.05 -2.69 -5.58
C ILE A 21 22.55 -2.71 -5.30
N GLN A 22 23.26 -1.61 -5.64
CA GLN A 22 24.70 -1.49 -5.36
C GLN A 22 24.98 -1.47 -3.86
N PHE A 23 24.11 -0.83 -3.07
CA PHE A 23 24.23 -0.76 -1.62
C PHE A 23 24.17 -2.15 -0.98
N PHE A 24 23.15 -2.96 -1.28
CA PHE A 24 23.07 -4.31 -0.74
C PHE A 24 24.20 -5.21 -1.24
N SER A 25 24.55 -5.15 -2.52
CA SER A 25 25.67 -5.93 -3.07
C SER A 25 27.00 -5.60 -2.38
N LYS A 26 27.31 -4.32 -2.15
CA LYS A 26 28.53 -3.90 -1.45
C LYS A 26 28.47 -4.23 0.05
N MET A 27 27.30 -4.08 0.67
CA MET A 27 27.11 -4.43 2.09
C MET A 27 27.35 -5.93 2.34
N LYS A 28 26.86 -6.81 1.46
CA LYS A 28 27.11 -8.25 1.55
C LYS A 28 28.59 -8.60 1.42
N LYS A 29 29.26 -8.08 0.38
CA LYS A 29 30.71 -8.25 0.21
C LYS A 29 31.49 -7.76 1.43
N TRP A 30 31.10 -6.62 1.99
CA TRP A 30 31.72 -6.10 3.22
C TRP A 30 31.48 -7.02 4.42
N ALA A 31 30.24 -7.50 4.61
CA ALA A 31 29.90 -8.44 5.66
C ALA A 31 30.70 -9.75 5.57
N ASP A 32 30.97 -10.23 4.34
CA ASP A 32 31.81 -11.40 4.08
C ASP A 32 33.28 -11.12 4.41
N MET A 33 33.83 -9.98 3.96
CA MET A 33 35.22 -9.60 4.22
C MET A 33 35.55 -9.46 5.71
N VAL A 34 34.62 -8.91 6.50
CA VAL A 34 34.80 -8.71 7.94
C VAL A 34 34.26 -9.88 8.78
N ASN A 35 33.84 -10.96 8.12
CA ASN A 35 33.32 -12.18 8.71
C ASN A 35 32.20 -11.94 9.76
N LEU A 36 31.21 -11.12 9.41
CA LEU A 36 30.06 -10.86 10.28
C LEU A 36 29.26 -12.14 10.55
N SER A 37 28.57 -12.15 11.69
CA SER A 37 27.73 -13.27 12.12
C SER A 37 26.67 -13.62 11.08
N LEU A 38 26.30 -14.90 11.03
CA LEU A 38 25.23 -15.39 10.16
C LEU A 38 23.92 -14.62 10.39
N GLU A 39 23.58 -14.35 11.66
CA GLU A 39 22.39 -13.58 12.02
C GLU A 39 22.37 -12.18 11.38
N PHE A 40 23.52 -11.49 11.33
CA PHE A 40 23.58 -10.17 10.68
C PHE A 40 23.36 -10.29 9.17
N ARG A 41 23.95 -11.31 8.54
CA ARG A 41 23.79 -11.59 7.10
C ARG A 41 22.33 -11.87 6.76
N GLU A 42 21.67 -12.72 7.55
CA GLU A 42 20.25 -13.03 7.39
C GLU A 42 19.37 -11.78 7.51
N ARG A 43 19.67 -10.88 8.46
CA ARG A 43 18.95 -9.60 8.59
C ARG A 43 19.13 -8.68 7.38
N VAL A 44 20.33 -8.63 6.79
CA VAL A 44 20.60 -7.85 5.57
C VAL A 44 19.84 -8.41 4.38
N GLU A 45 19.88 -9.74 4.20
CA GLU A 45 19.12 -10.40 3.13
C GLU A 45 17.62 -10.23 3.29
N GLN A 46 17.12 -10.32 4.53
CA GLN A 46 15.71 -10.11 4.82
C GLN A 46 15.26 -8.70 4.47
N LEU A 47 16.10 -7.70 4.74
CA LEU A 47 15.81 -6.32 4.40
C LEU A 47 15.78 -6.09 2.89
N GLU A 48 16.72 -6.70 2.14
CA GLU A 48 16.74 -6.63 0.68
C GLU A 48 15.49 -7.25 0.07
N ARG A 49 15.13 -8.48 0.48
CA ARG A 49 13.89 -9.16 0.04
C ARG A 49 12.65 -8.32 0.32
N ASN A 50 12.54 -7.78 1.53
CA ASN A 50 11.42 -6.92 1.93
C ASN A 50 11.30 -5.68 1.02
N PHE A 51 12.43 -5.07 0.67
CA PHE A 51 12.45 -3.94 -0.26
C PHE A 51 12.06 -4.35 -1.69
N GLU A 52 12.58 -5.46 -2.19
CA GLU A 52 12.26 -5.98 -3.53
C GLU A 52 10.75 -6.24 -3.67
N VAL A 53 10.16 -6.95 -2.71
CA VAL A 53 8.72 -7.19 -2.65
C VAL A 53 7.97 -5.86 -2.64
N SER A 54 8.31 -4.95 -1.73
CA SER A 54 7.61 -3.65 -1.61
C SER A 54 7.72 -2.83 -2.90
N THR A 55 8.84 -2.90 -3.61
CA THR A 55 9.03 -2.18 -4.88
C THR A 55 8.13 -2.74 -5.98
N VAL A 56 8.04 -4.06 -6.10
CA VAL A 56 7.15 -4.71 -7.08
C VAL A 56 5.69 -4.41 -6.76
N ILE A 57 5.31 -4.48 -5.48
CA ILE A 57 3.96 -4.16 -5.03
C ILE A 57 3.62 -2.69 -5.28
N PHE A 58 4.55 -1.75 -5.03
CA PHE A 58 4.31 -0.33 -5.31
C PHE A 58 4.02 -0.06 -6.79
N LYS A 59 4.76 -0.71 -7.70
CA LYS A 59 4.51 -0.62 -9.14
C LYS A 59 3.14 -1.13 -9.56
N LYS A 60 2.57 -2.08 -8.81
CA LYS A 60 1.20 -2.57 -9.01
C LYS A 60 0.16 -1.67 -8.34
N PHE A 61 0.48 -1.12 -7.18
CA PHE A 61 -0.41 -0.25 -6.41
C PHE A 61 -0.86 0.98 -7.21
N GLU A 62 0.06 1.70 -7.84
CA GLU A 62 -0.26 2.94 -8.56
C GLU A 62 -1.35 2.79 -9.63
N PRO A 63 -1.22 1.89 -10.63
CA PRO A 63 -2.25 1.73 -11.65
C PRO A 63 -3.58 1.21 -11.07
N ILE A 64 -3.56 0.34 -10.06
CA ILE A 64 -4.79 -0.16 -9.42
C ILE A 64 -5.50 0.98 -8.69
N PHE A 65 -4.75 1.81 -7.96
CA PHE A 65 -5.32 2.94 -7.26
C PHE A 65 -5.94 3.95 -8.23
N LEU A 66 -5.26 4.25 -9.34
CA LEU A 66 -5.74 5.17 -10.38
C LEU A 66 -6.93 4.62 -11.18
N ASP A 67 -7.13 3.31 -11.21
CA ASP A 67 -8.35 2.72 -11.76
C ASP A 67 -9.57 3.04 -10.88
N MET A 68 -9.37 3.05 -9.55
CA MET A 68 -10.43 3.22 -8.55
C MET A 68 -10.68 4.68 -8.16
N PHE A 69 -9.66 5.53 -8.16
CA PHE A 69 -9.68 6.92 -7.70
C PHE A 69 -9.35 7.87 -8.85
N GLN A 70 -9.82 9.12 -8.76
CA GLN A 70 -9.51 10.13 -9.78
C GLN A 70 -8.01 10.35 -9.93
N ASN A 71 -7.58 10.77 -11.12
CA ASN A 71 -6.17 10.91 -11.41
C ASN A 71 -5.56 12.06 -10.59
N LEU A 72 -4.46 11.78 -9.89
CA LEU A 72 -3.70 12.73 -9.08
C LEU A 72 -3.24 13.97 -9.88
N HIS A 73 -3.11 13.84 -11.20
CA HIS A 73 -2.67 14.91 -12.09
C HIS A 73 -3.79 15.84 -12.58
N GLU A 74 -5.07 15.47 -12.41
CA GLU A 74 -6.22 16.31 -12.77
C GLU A 74 -6.64 17.28 -11.65
N ASP A 75 -6.04 17.15 -10.47
CA ASP A 75 -6.13 18.10 -9.37
C ASP A 75 -5.36 19.40 -9.71
N GLN A 76 -5.75 20.08 -10.79
CA GLN A 76 -5.37 21.47 -10.99
C GLN A 76 -5.93 22.30 -9.83
N PRO A 77 -5.14 23.20 -9.24
CA PRO A 77 -5.62 24.03 -8.16
C PRO A 77 -6.75 24.90 -8.70
N ARG A 78 -7.99 24.62 -8.27
CA ARG A 78 -9.13 25.50 -8.50
C ARG A 78 -8.80 26.87 -7.88
N ARG A 79 -8.24 27.76 -8.68
CA ARG A 79 -7.91 29.14 -8.31
C ARG A 79 -9.22 29.87 -8.01
N GLY A 80 -9.62 29.95 -6.73
CA GLY A 80 -10.77 30.77 -6.35
C GLY A 80 -11.24 30.64 -4.90
N ARG A 81 -11.05 31.75 -4.15
CA ARG A 81 -11.71 32.16 -2.89
C ARG A 81 -11.74 31.17 -1.71
N LYS A 82 -10.92 31.48 -0.68
CA LYS A 82 -10.98 30.98 0.70
C LYS A 82 -11.38 29.49 0.78
N GLN A 83 -10.54 28.62 0.21
CA GLN A 83 -10.75 27.18 0.27
C GLN A 83 -10.56 26.74 1.73
N ARG A 84 -11.66 26.44 2.44
CA ARG A 84 -11.60 25.57 3.62
C ARG A 84 -10.79 24.34 3.21
N ARG A 85 -9.71 24.01 3.93
CA ARG A 85 -8.94 22.78 3.67
C ARG A 85 -9.93 21.63 3.59
N LEU A 86 -10.04 21.00 2.42
CA LEU A 86 -10.81 19.77 2.25
C LEU A 86 -10.14 18.71 3.14
N PRO A 87 -10.91 17.94 3.93
CA PRO A 87 -10.33 17.06 4.95
C PRO A 87 -9.52 15.87 4.40
N CYS A 88 -9.60 15.56 3.11
CA CYS A 88 -8.85 14.47 2.47
C CYS A 88 -8.77 14.66 0.94
N SER A 89 -7.58 14.74 0.35
CA SER A 89 -7.40 14.73 -1.12
C SER A 89 -7.21 13.31 -1.66
N VAL A 90 -7.24 13.13 -2.98
CA VAL A 90 -6.88 11.83 -3.58
C VAL A 90 -5.43 11.47 -3.25
N THR A 91 -4.53 12.46 -3.21
CA THR A 91 -3.13 12.29 -2.79
C THR A 91 -3.01 11.82 -1.34
N ASP A 92 -3.86 12.31 -0.44
CA ASP A 92 -3.89 11.85 0.95
C ASP A 92 -4.38 10.40 1.02
N ALA A 93 -5.41 10.03 0.25
CA ALA A 93 -5.89 8.65 0.17
C ALA A 93 -4.83 7.70 -0.41
N PHE A 94 -4.10 8.11 -1.45
CA PHE A 94 -2.99 7.36 -2.02
C PHE A 94 -1.89 7.11 -0.98
N SER A 95 -1.45 8.18 -0.32
CA SER A 95 -0.40 8.14 0.70
C SER A 95 -0.83 7.29 1.90
N PHE A 96 -2.08 7.43 2.33
CA PHE A 96 -2.67 6.64 3.41
C PHE A 96 -2.72 5.16 3.05
N CYS A 97 -3.24 4.80 1.87
CA CYS A 97 -3.35 3.41 1.43
C CYS A 97 -1.98 2.72 1.39
N TRP A 98 -0.98 3.40 0.83
CA TRP A 98 0.38 2.87 0.79
C TRP A 98 0.99 2.72 2.19
N THR A 99 0.80 3.73 3.05
CA THR A 99 1.31 3.68 4.43
C THR A 99 0.65 2.56 5.22
N LEU A 100 -0.67 2.38 5.08
CA LEU A 100 -1.42 1.29 5.68
C LEU A 100 -0.88 -0.07 5.22
N PHE A 101 -0.60 -0.24 3.93
CA PHE A 101 0.03 -1.44 3.41
C PHE A 101 1.41 -1.69 4.05
N VAL A 102 2.32 -0.71 4.02
CA VAL A 102 3.67 -0.86 4.60
C VAL A 102 3.61 -1.21 6.09
N TYR A 103 2.70 -0.56 6.82
CA TYR A 103 2.52 -0.79 8.25
C TYR A 103 1.95 -2.19 8.55
N THR A 104 0.88 -2.58 7.86
CA THR A 104 0.26 -3.91 8.03
C THR A 104 1.22 -5.03 7.63
N LYS A 105 1.90 -4.89 6.49
CA LYS A 105 2.94 -5.80 6.00
C LYS A 105 4.04 -6.03 7.05
N GLY A 106 4.50 -4.97 7.71
CA GLY A 106 5.54 -5.05 8.75
C GLY A 106 5.14 -5.88 9.97
N ASN A 107 3.84 -6.06 10.21
CA ASN A 107 3.32 -6.86 11.34
C ASN A 107 3.19 -8.35 11.01
N PHE A 108 3.26 -8.74 9.73
CA PHE A 108 3.10 -10.13 9.28
C PHE A 108 4.29 -10.57 8.43
N ARG A 109 5.39 -11.01 9.07
CA ARG A 109 6.60 -11.45 8.34
C ARG A 109 6.30 -12.51 7.27
N MET A 110 5.47 -13.51 7.60
CA MET A 110 5.10 -14.59 6.68
C MET A 110 4.30 -14.13 5.45
N ILE A 111 3.56 -13.01 5.54
CA ILE A 111 2.82 -12.42 4.42
C ILE A 111 3.71 -11.43 3.66
N GLY A 112 4.48 -10.63 4.40
CA GLY A 112 5.27 -9.54 3.87
C GLY A 112 6.48 -9.97 3.04
N ASP A 113 7.00 -11.16 3.26
CA ASP A 113 8.18 -11.64 2.53
C ASP A 113 7.82 -12.40 1.26
N ASP A 114 6.58 -12.86 1.16
CA ASP A 114 6.04 -13.48 -0.05
C ASP A 114 5.36 -12.44 -0.93
N LEU A 115 5.73 -12.43 -2.21
CA LEU A 115 5.23 -11.44 -3.16
C LEU A 115 3.73 -11.56 -3.39
N VAL A 116 3.23 -12.79 -3.50
CA VAL A 116 1.83 -13.07 -3.82
C VAL A 116 0.93 -12.69 -2.64
N ASN A 117 1.25 -13.16 -1.44
CA ASN A 117 0.51 -12.82 -0.22
C ASN A 117 0.58 -11.31 0.09
N SER A 118 1.72 -10.67 -0.13
CA SER A 118 1.84 -9.20 -0.03
C SER A 118 0.94 -8.48 -1.03
N TYR A 119 0.80 -9.01 -2.25
CA TYR A 119 -0.11 -8.45 -3.24
C TYR A 119 -1.57 -8.55 -2.80
N HIS A 120 -2.01 -9.70 -2.28
CA HIS A 120 -3.36 -9.85 -1.75
C HIS A 120 -3.63 -8.98 -0.52
N LEU A 121 -2.62 -8.77 0.33
CA LEU A 121 -2.71 -7.81 1.44
C LEU A 121 -2.90 -6.38 0.94
N LEU A 122 -2.22 -5.98 -0.14
CA LEU A 122 -2.44 -4.69 -0.80
C LEU A 122 -3.90 -4.57 -1.28
N LEU A 123 -4.46 -5.60 -1.91
CA LEU A 123 -5.86 -5.58 -2.34
C LEU A 123 -6.83 -5.40 -1.16
N CYS A 124 -6.51 -5.96 0.01
CA CYS A 124 -7.28 -5.73 1.24
C CYS A 124 -7.20 -4.28 1.73
N CYS A 125 -6.04 -3.64 1.61
CA CYS A 125 -5.89 -2.21 1.92
C CYS A 125 -6.74 -1.35 0.98
N LEU A 126 -6.67 -1.61 -0.33
CA LEU A 126 -7.43 -0.91 -1.36
C LEU A 126 -8.95 -1.05 -1.15
N ASP A 127 -9.41 -2.26 -0.86
CA ASP A 127 -10.82 -2.54 -0.56
C ASP A 127 -11.31 -1.73 0.66
N LEU A 128 -10.50 -1.62 1.73
CA LEU A 128 -10.84 -0.80 2.88
C LEU A 128 -10.92 0.69 2.51
N VAL A 129 -9.92 1.22 1.80
CA VAL A 129 -9.85 2.63 1.44
C VAL A 129 -11.00 3.00 0.48
N PHE A 130 -11.29 2.13 -0.49
CA PHE A 130 -12.45 2.28 -1.36
C PHE A 130 -13.76 2.28 -0.60
N GLY A 131 -13.98 1.30 0.28
CA GLY A 131 -15.21 1.20 1.07
C GLY A 131 -15.45 2.47 1.88
N ASN A 132 -14.41 3.03 2.50
CA ASN A 132 -14.50 4.28 3.25
C ASN A 132 -14.80 5.49 2.34
N ALA A 133 -14.11 5.61 1.20
CA ALA A 133 -14.35 6.69 0.25
C ALA A 133 -15.77 6.63 -0.34
N PHE A 134 -16.26 5.42 -0.63
CA PHE A 134 -17.58 5.16 -1.19
C PHE A 134 -18.71 5.52 -0.24
N LEU A 135 -18.53 5.26 1.07
CA LEU A 135 -19.51 5.62 2.09
C LEU A 135 -19.56 7.12 2.38
N CYS A 136 -18.57 7.90 1.96
CA CYS A 136 -18.53 9.35 2.22
C CYS A 136 -19.51 10.10 1.30
N PRO A 137 -20.69 10.55 1.77
CA PRO A 137 -21.75 11.05 0.88
C PRO A 137 -21.36 12.33 0.13
N HIS A 138 -20.47 13.12 0.73
CA HIS A 138 -20.02 14.41 0.20
C HIS A 138 -18.74 14.32 -0.62
N ARG A 139 -18.13 13.13 -0.76
CA ARG A 139 -16.80 12.97 -1.36
C ARG A 139 -16.74 11.99 -2.54
N LYS A 140 -17.83 11.90 -3.30
CA LYS A 140 -17.89 11.10 -4.53
C LYS A 140 -16.87 11.54 -5.59
N ASP A 141 -16.38 12.79 -5.50
CA ASP A 141 -15.32 13.35 -6.34
C ASP A 141 -13.98 12.60 -6.21
N LEU A 142 -13.76 11.84 -5.14
CA LEU A 142 -12.53 11.07 -4.96
C LEU A 142 -12.45 9.85 -5.87
N LEU A 143 -13.60 9.22 -6.16
CA LEU A 143 -13.65 7.96 -6.91
C LEU A 143 -13.69 8.22 -8.41
N ASN A 144 -13.02 7.35 -9.17
CA ASN A 144 -13.11 7.36 -10.61
C ASN A 144 -14.51 6.90 -11.05
N PRO A 145 -15.34 7.73 -11.69
CA PRO A 145 -16.69 7.34 -12.10
C PRO A 145 -16.72 6.22 -13.15
N ALA A 146 -15.59 5.99 -13.84
CA ALA A 146 -15.44 4.91 -14.82
C ALA A 146 -15.04 3.56 -14.18
N PHE A 147 -14.78 3.52 -12.86
CA PHE A 147 -14.40 2.28 -12.19
C PHE A 147 -15.54 1.26 -12.22
N GLU A 148 -15.29 0.10 -12.82
CA GLU A 148 -16.29 -0.96 -12.97
C GLU A 148 -16.78 -1.59 -11.66
N GLY A 149 -16.13 -1.29 -10.52
CA GLY A 149 -16.57 -1.74 -9.20
C GLY A 149 -17.61 -0.82 -8.55
N LEU A 150 -18.00 0.29 -9.20
CA LEU A 150 -19.07 1.16 -8.73
C LEU A 150 -20.46 0.60 -9.10
N PRO A 151 -21.47 0.78 -8.24
CA PRO A 151 -22.85 0.41 -8.56
C PRO A 151 -23.48 1.38 -9.56
N ASP A 152 -24.48 0.89 -10.27
CA ASP A 152 -25.28 1.69 -11.19
C ASP A 152 -25.89 2.92 -10.49
N GLY A 153 -25.79 4.07 -11.13
CA GLY A 153 -26.33 5.31 -10.61
C GLY A 153 -25.53 5.94 -9.47
N PHE A 154 -24.30 5.50 -9.18
CA PHE A 154 -23.42 6.13 -8.19
C PHE A 154 -23.30 7.66 -8.37
N SER A 155 -23.19 8.13 -9.61
CA SER A 155 -23.11 9.55 -9.98
C SER A 155 -24.44 10.31 -9.83
N SER A 156 -25.55 9.62 -9.52
CA SER A 156 -26.84 10.27 -9.27
C SER A 156 -26.82 11.08 -7.97
N THR A 157 -27.50 12.23 -7.98
CA THR A 157 -27.70 13.08 -6.81
C THR A 157 -28.54 12.40 -5.73
N ASN A 158 -29.37 11.42 -6.11
CA ASN A 158 -30.25 10.67 -5.21
C ASN A 158 -29.65 9.36 -4.71
N PHE A 159 -28.41 9.03 -5.10
CA PHE A 159 -27.76 7.80 -4.67
C PHE A 159 -27.48 7.85 -3.17
N LYS A 160 -28.06 6.91 -2.43
CA LYS A 160 -27.83 6.70 -1.01
C LYS A 160 -26.79 5.58 -0.83
N PRO A 161 -25.64 5.86 -0.18
CA PRO A 161 -24.70 4.80 0.13
C PRO A 161 -25.34 3.76 1.07
N PRO A 162 -24.95 2.49 0.97
CA PRO A 162 -25.39 1.43 1.88
C PRO A 162 -24.90 1.70 3.32
N GLU A 163 -25.49 1.02 4.30
CA GLU A 163 -25.07 1.14 5.71
C GLU A 163 -23.68 0.57 5.98
N GLN A 164 -23.26 -0.43 5.19
CA GLN A 164 -21.97 -1.10 5.32
C GLN A 164 -21.11 -0.88 4.06
N PRO A 165 -19.78 -0.78 4.21
CA PRO A 165 -18.90 -0.59 3.08
C PRO A 165 -18.94 -1.83 2.17
N PRO A 166 -19.00 -1.66 0.84
CA PRO A 166 -18.96 -2.78 -0.08
C PRO A 166 -17.62 -3.50 0.01
N CYS A 167 -17.66 -4.82 -0.11
CA CYS A 167 -16.46 -5.65 -0.27
C CYS A 167 -16.22 -5.87 -1.76
N ILE A 168 -15.17 -5.28 -2.31
CA ILE A 168 -14.81 -5.33 -3.73
C ILE A 168 -13.61 -6.24 -4.03
N ILE A 169 -13.09 -6.97 -3.03
CA ILE A 169 -11.95 -7.89 -3.22
C ILE A 169 -12.07 -8.79 -4.44
N LYS A 170 -13.24 -9.39 -4.68
CA LYS A 170 -13.43 -10.25 -5.85
C LYS A 170 -13.23 -9.45 -7.14
N LYS A 171 -13.83 -8.27 -7.24
CA LYS A 171 -13.71 -7.40 -8.42
C LYS A 171 -12.26 -6.93 -8.63
N LEU A 172 -11.55 -6.57 -7.56
CA LEU A 172 -10.12 -6.23 -7.63
C LEU A 172 -9.27 -7.40 -8.12
N CYS A 173 -9.58 -8.61 -7.67
CA CYS A 173 -8.91 -9.82 -8.15
C CYS A 173 -9.21 -10.08 -9.64
N ASP A 174 -10.47 -9.95 -10.05
CA ASP A 174 -10.90 -10.18 -11.43
C ASP A 174 -10.27 -9.15 -12.40
N LEU A 175 -10.10 -7.89 -11.97
CA LEU A 175 -9.53 -6.82 -12.80
C LEU A 175 -8.00 -6.77 -12.82
N HIS A 176 -7.35 -7.24 -11.74
CA HIS A 176 -5.91 -7.07 -11.55
C HIS A 176 -5.20 -8.39 -11.24
N ASP A 177 -5.69 -9.50 -11.81
CA ASP A 177 -5.05 -10.81 -11.76
C ASP A 177 -4.76 -11.33 -10.34
N GLY A 178 -5.67 -11.05 -9.40
CA GLY A 178 -5.60 -11.55 -8.03
C GLY A 178 -6.19 -12.96 -7.89
N LEU A 179 -5.56 -13.80 -7.07
CA LEU A 179 -6.13 -15.10 -6.69
C LEU A 179 -7.26 -14.93 -5.66
N VAL A 180 -8.52 -15.00 -6.11
CA VAL A 180 -9.72 -14.70 -5.31
C VAL A 180 -9.79 -15.49 -4.00
N VAL A 181 -9.48 -16.79 -4.04
CA VAL A 181 -9.56 -17.68 -2.86
C VAL A 181 -8.53 -17.27 -1.80
N GLU A 182 -7.29 -17.04 -2.24
CA GLU A 182 -6.20 -16.62 -1.35
C GLU A 182 -6.43 -15.20 -0.81
N ALA A 183 -6.87 -14.27 -1.64
CA ALA A 183 -7.21 -12.90 -1.24
C ALA A 183 -8.30 -12.89 -0.15
N LYS A 184 -9.34 -13.72 -0.31
CA LYS A 184 -10.38 -13.90 0.71
C LYS A 184 -9.81 -14.53 1.99
N GLY A 185 -8.91 -15.49 1.88
CA GLY A 185 -8.20 -16.09 3.01
C GLY A 185 -7.39 -15.06 3.80
N ILE A 186 -6.58 -14.26 3.11
CA ILE A 186 -5.82 -13.14 3.71
C ILE A 186 -6.77 -12.16 4.39
N LYS A 187 -7.88 -11.80 3.72
CA LYS A 187 -8.86 -10.87 4.27
C LYS A 187 -9.51 -11.39 5.56
N GLU A 188 -9.93 -12.64 5.57
CA GLU A 188 -10.67 -13.21 6.71
C GLU A 188 -9.77 -13.51 7.91
N HIS A 189 -8.61 -14.12 7.67
CA HIS A 189 -7.78 -14.69 8.73
C HIS A 189 -6.69 -13.75 9.23
N TYR A 190 -6.29 -12.76 8.44
CA TYR A 190 -5.19 -11.86 8.79
C TYR A 190 -5.64 -10.41 8.86
N TRP A 191 -6.29 -9.91 7.81
CA TRP A 191 -6.69 -8.50 7.70
C TRP A 191 -7.77 -8.10 8.71
N LYS A 192 -8.92 -8.78 8.69
CA LYS A 192 -10.06 -8.44 9.56
C LYS A 192 -9.70 -8.47 11.05
N PRO A 193 -9.02 -9.51 11.58
CA PRO A 193 -8.62 -9.53 12.99
C PRO A 193 -7.63 -8.42 13.36
N TYR A 194 -6.84 -7.97 12.38
CA TYR A 194 -5.85 -6.93 12.57
C TYR A 194 -6.47 -5.53 12.60
N ILE A 195 -7.32 -5.21 11.63
CA ILE A 195 -7.95 -3.89 11.54
C ILE A 195 -8.90 -3.63 12.71
N LYS A 196 -9.59 -4.66 13.24
CA LYS A 196 -10.44 -4.52 14.43
C LYS A 196 -9.72 -4.07 15.71
N ARG A 197 -8.38 -4.07 15.71
CA ARG A 197 -7.58 -3.60 16.85
C ARG A 197 -7.40 -2.08 16.85
N PHE A 198 -7.76 -1.41 15.76
CA PHE A 198 -7.79 0.05 15.60
C PHE A 198 -9.24 0.53 15.70
#